data_AF-A0A948TMM4-F1
#
_entry.id   AF-A0A948TMM4-F1
#
_cell.length_a   1.000
_cell.length_b   1.000
_cell.length_c   1.000
_cell.angle_alpha   90.00
_cell.angle_beta   90.00
_cell.angle_gamma   90.00
#
_symmetry.space_group_name_H-M   'P 1'
#
loop_
_entity.id
_entity.type
_entity.pdbx_description
1 polymer ?
#
loop_
_entity_poly.entity_id
_entity_poly.type
_entity_poly.pdbx_seq_one_letter_code
_entity_poly.pdbx_strand_id
1 'polypeptide(L)'
;MKQLCSLLFAAFGTLCLLGGCGGYQPEDGSEGSQSGNCLVNLELGNAEIFPSVYPLDIYLFDSRNQCVYDRTVSSVSEIPVFDLSAGSYQLSVFSGLSSGEYVLPLEVHPRQYLTFAKDCCADVPLIAGRSRLLLEKDTGVSVTLSYAVAALYFSFPFFPSDVSEVTLHISPVSSGISLGGDLSNDYSLAAVACEKKGGSWIAGPVYVFPADASRVHLSVKLKQGGAEKIYGYDYNSSFESGKVYRFAGKEDGKIEIGGESPVESWETGVDVELDLGDFEIESEEDWEKPEDGEDDGGQQKPDSGDGTVLYSEVLPEAEAVWGPFYAWKVVPLSANSVEATLLAPRQWLARTDDARSICGSYEEDGIGGWRPFTLDEAEAFRDQYSATLLELSDFLEDQGFDPFNKYDLRYLCADFSKTFSFENTRILNAGKTVKYGLRLVKVVRVEKAKKEAAR
;
A
#
# COMPACT_ATOMS: atom_id res chain seq x y z
N MET A 1 -27.51 4.63 91.98
CA MET A 1 -27.17 3.39 91.25
C MET A 1 -27.09 3.73 89.78
N LYS A 2 -25.86 3.84 89.27
CA LYS A 2 -25.36 3.06 88.12
C LYS A 2 -26.18 3.31 86.85
N GLN A 3 -25.68 4.22 86.02
CA GLN A 3 -25.02 3.89 84.74
C GLN A 3 -26.01 4.06 83.59
N LEU A 4 -25.74 5.06 82.75
CA LEU A 4 -25.34 4.89 81.34
C LEU A 4 -26.57 4.65 80.45
N CYS A 5 -26.90 5.63 79.62
CA CYS A 5 -26.37 5.79 78.26
C CYS A 5 -27.13 4.94 77.25
N SER A 6 -27.47 5.61 76.16
CA SER A 6 -27.90 5.06 74.87
C SER A 6 -29.34 4.57 74.86
N LEU A 7 -30.31 5.42 74.50
CA LEU A 7 -30.63 5.73 73.10
C LEU A 7 -30.65 4.44 72.26
N LEU A 8 -31.86 3.96 71.99
CA LEU A 8 -32.47 4.10 70.65
C LEU A 8 -31.63 3.37 69.60
N PHE A 9 -31.96 2.10 69.35
CA PHE A 9 -31.97 1.49 68.01
C PHE A 9 -32.52 0.07 68.14
N ALA A 10 -33.84 -0.04 68.17
CA ALA A 10 -34.54 -1.33 68.05
C ALA A 10 -35.84 -1.11 67.24
N ALA A 11 -35.68 -0.67 66.01
CA ALA A 11 -36.65 -0.86 64.94
C ALA A 11 -35.91 -0.65 63.61
N PHE A 12 -36.16 -1.54 62.65
CA PHE A 12 -35.60 -1.58 61.29
C PHE A 12 -34.15 -2.06 61.14
N GLY A 13 -34.03 -3.32 60.72
CA GLY A 13 -32.77 -3.99 60.41
C GLY A 13 -33.05 -5.41 59.94
N THR A 14 -33.76 -5.51 58.82
CA THR A 14 -34.16 -6.75 58.16
C THR A 14 -32.93 -7.54 57.70
N LEU A 15 -32.78 -8.74 58.27
CA LEU A 15 -32.37 -9.99 57.63
C LEU A 15 -30.98 -10.04 56.96
N CYS A 16 -29.97 -10.39 57.76
CA CYS A 16 -28.74 -11.06 57.30
C CYS A 16 -28.66 -12.47 57.89
N LEU A 17 -28.68 -13.47 56.99
CA LEU A 17 -27.82 -14.67 56.92
C LEU A 17 -27.56 -15.47 58.21
N LEU A 18 -27.95 -16.77 58.23
CA LEU A 18 -27.04 -17.93 58.06
C LEU A 18 -27.69 -19.28 58.44
N GLY A 19 -27.59 -20.26 57.52
CA GLY A 19 -27.47 -21.72 57.75
C GLY A 19 -28.72 -22.52 58.18
N GLY A 20 -29.06 -23.70 57.64
CA GLY A 20 -28.42 -24.60 56.68
C GLY A 20 -29.12 -25.99 56.70
N CYS A 21 -28.70 -26.87 55.76
CA CYS A 21 -29.11 -28.25 55.46
C CYS A 21 -30.39 -28.41 54.60
N GLY A 22 -30.39 -29.10 53.46
CA GLY A 22 -29.36 -29.89 52.77
C GLY A 22 -30.02 -30.69 51.63
N GLY A 23 -29.26 -30.97 50.57
CA GLY A 23 -29.69 -31.80 49.45
C GLY A 23 -28.73 -31.63 48.26
N TYR A 24 -27.65 -32.42 48.27
CA TYR A 24 -26.61 -32.44 47.24
C TYR A 24 -26.88 -33.61 46.27
N GLN A 25 -26.82 -33.36 44.96
CA GLN A 25 -26.27 -34.23 43.89
C GLN A 25 -26.62 -33.66 42.49
N PRO A 26 -25.78 -33.92 41.47
CA PRO A 26 -24.44 -33.42 41.24
C PRO A 26 -24.42 -32.38 40.10
N GLU A 27 -23.29 -31.69 39.95
CA GLU A 27 -23.01 -30.77 38.85
C GLU A 27 -23.03 -31.49 37.50
N ASP A 28 -24.05 -31.21 36.69
CA ASP A 28 -23.89 -31.27 35.24
C ASP A 28 -23.20 -29.97 34.84
N GLY A 29 -21.87 -30.05 34.69
CA GLY A 29 -21.07 -29.07 33.98
C GLY A 29 -21.55 -29.01 32.53
N SER A 30 -22.62 -28.26 32.30
CA SER A 30 -22.88 -27.65 31.01
C SER A 30 -22.06 -26.38 30.99
N GLU A 31 -20.93 -26.41 30.28
CA GLU A 31 -20.45 -25.21 29.61
C GLU A 31 -21.57 -24.77 28.67
N GLY A 32 -22.49 -23.96 29.20
CA GLY A 32 -23.41 -23.20 28.38
C GLY A 32 -22.58 -22.17 27.65
N SER A 33 -22.17 -22.45 26.41
CA SER A 33 -21.89 -21.39 25.46
C SER A 33 -23.08 -20.44 25.51
N GLN A 34 -22.86 -19.20 25.95
CA GLN A 34 -23.88 -18.17 25.83
C GLN A 34 -24.09 -17.90 24.33
N SER A 35 -24.99 -18.68 23.73
CA SER A 35 -25.60 -18.46 22.43
C SER A 35 -26.68 -17.38 22.59
N GLY A 36 -26.26 -16.19 22.98
CA GLY A 36 -27.10 -15.00 23.00
C GLY A 36 -26.76 -14.08 21.84
N ASN A 37 -27.76 -13.43 21.26
CA ASN A 37 -27.50 -12.27 20.42
C ASN A 37 -27.06 -11.09 21.30
N CYS A 38 -26.26 -10.21 20.71
CA CYS A 38 -25.71 -8.99 21.29
C CYS A 38 -26.27 -7.80 20.51
N LEU A 39 -26.72 -6.78 21.24
CA LEU A 39 -27.12 -5.51 20.65
C LEU A 39 -25.89 -4.64 20.42
N VAL A 40 -25.75 -4.10 19.21
CA VAL A 40 -24.66 -3.19 18.84
C VAL A 40 -25.22 -1.82 18.50
N ASN A 41 -24.79 -0.81 19.25
CA ASN A 41 -25.11 0.59 18.96
C ASN A 41 -23.91 1.23 18.24
N LEU A 42 -24.15 1.79 17.05
CA LEU A 42 -23.13 2.46 16.26
C LEU A 42 -23.23 3.98 16.44
N GLU A 43 -22.10 4.58 16.80
CA GLU A 43 -21.89 6.03 16.84
C GLU A 43 -20.71 6.39 15.93
N LEU A 44 -20.74 7.59 15.35
CA LEU A 44 -19.64 8.14 14.56
C LEU A 44 -18.85 9.09 15.45
N GLY A 45 -17.59 8.76 15.74
CA GLY A 45 -16.81 9.42 16.79
C GLY A 45 -16.34 10.84 16.46
N ASN A 46 -16.36 11.22 15.19
CA ASN A 46 -15.85 12.50 14.69
C ASN A 46 -16.65 13.01 13.47
N ALA A 47 -17.94 12.69 13.34
CA ALA A 47 -18.72 13.08 12.16
C ALA A 47 -18.82 14.61 11.98
N GLU A 48 -18.75 15.36 13.07
CA GLU A 48 -18.89 16.81 13.13
C GLU A 48 -17.74 17.59 12.49
N ILE A 49 -16.57 16.97 12.30
CA ILE A 49 -15.43 17.65 11.66
C ILE A 49 -15.61 17.75 10.14
N PHE A 50 -16.49 16.92 9.56
CA PHE A 50 -16.75 16.87 8.13
C PHE A 50 -17.93 17.80 7.75
N PRO A 51 -17.88 18.47 6.59
CA PRO A 51 -19.00 19.30 6.12
C PRO A 51 -20.32 18.55 5.98
N SER A 52 -20.25 17.30 5.50
CA SER A 52 -21.36 16.35 5.42
C SER A 52 -20.81 14.93 5.34
N VAL A 53 -21.44 14.01 6.07
CA VAL A 53 -21.13 12.57 6.00
C VAL A 53 -22.33 11.74 5.52
N TYR A 54 -23.48 12.36 5.27
CA TYR A 54 -24.67 11.63 4.80
C TYR A 54 -24.91 11.89 3.31
N PRO A 55 -25.43 10.89 2.57
CA PRO A 55 -25.81 9.54 3.04
C PRO A 55 -24.60 8.63 3.35
N LEU A 56 -24.81 7.66 4.25
CA LEU A 56 -23.82 6.68 4.69
C LEU A 56 -24.18 5.27 4.22
N ASP A 57 -23.25 4.58 3.58
CA ASP A 57 -23.35 3.18 3.25
C ASP A 57 -22.66 2.34 4.32
N ILE A 58 -23.41 1.43 4.94
CA ILE A 58 -22.96 0.62 6.07
C ILE A 58 -22.95 -0.85 5.67
N TYR A 59 -21.78 -1.47 5.80
CA TYR A 59 -21.55 -2.88 5.54
C TYR A 59 -21.06 -3.58 6.80
N LEU A 60 -21.65 -4.73 7.11
CA LEU A 60 -21.21 -5.60 8.19
C LEU A 60 -20.93 -7.01 7.65
N PHE A 61 -19.74 -7.51 7.92
CA PHE A 61 -19.28 -8.82 7.51
C PHE A 61 -19.05 -9.71 8.73
N ASP A 62 -19.48 -10.97 8.67
CA ASP A 62 -19.21 -11.96 9.72
C ASP A 62 -17.79 -12.55 9.60
N SER A 63 -17.45 -13.48 10.49
CA SER A 63 -16.15 -14.18 10.51
C SER A 63 -15.87 -15.05 9.28
N ARG A 64 -16.89 -15.30 8.44
CA ARG A 64 -16.78 -16.01 7.16
C ARG A 64 -16.75 -15.04 5.98
N ASN A 65 -16.64 -13.74 6.24
CA ASN A 65 -16.70 -12.65 5.27
C ASN A 65 -18.05 -12.56 4.53
N GLN A 66 -19.11 -13.15 5.08
CA GLN A 66 -20.45 -12.99 4.52
C GLN A 66 -21.03 -11.65 4.96
N CYS A 67 -21.59 -10.92 4.01
CA CYS A 67 -22.29 -9.68 4.30
C CYS A 67 -23.61 -9.99 5.02
N VAL A 68 -23.72 -9.58 6.29
CA VAL A 68 -24.91 -9.76 7.13
C VAL A 68 -25.73 -8.47 7.26
N TYR A 69 -25.17 -7.34 6.84
CA TYR A 69 -25.87 -6.06 6.73
C TYR A 69 -25.27 -5.22 5.62
N ASP A 70 -26.14 -4.66 4.77
CA ASP A 70 -25.81 -3.73 3.68
C ASP A 70 -26.99 -2.76 3.50
N ARG A 71 -26.81 -1.51 3.92
CA ARG A 71 -27.79 -0.43 3.72
C ARG A 71 -27.13 0.94 3.65
N THR A 72 -27.71 1.78 2.81
CA THR A 72 -27.55 3.24 2.85
C THR A 72 -28.52 3.87 3.85
N VAL A 73 -28.05 4.78 4.68
CA VAL A 73 -28.85 5.60 5.61
C VAL A 73 -28.67 7.09 5.31
N SER A 74 -29.76 7.86 5.38
CA SER A 74 -29.74 9.29 5.01
C SER A 74 -29.53 10.22 6.19
N SER A 75 -29.61 9.70 7.42
CA SER A 75 -29.51 10.47 8.65
C SER A 75 -29.10 9.61 9.85
N VAL A 76 -28.64 10.25 10.93
CA VAL A 76 -28.25 9.56 12.18
C VAL A 76 -29.41 8.75 12.79
N SER A 77 -30.65 9.22 12.64
CA SER A 77 -31.84 8.53 13.15
C SER A 77 -32.19 7.24 12.40
N GLU A 78 -31.60 7.03 11.22
CA GLU A 78 -31.79 5.82 10.42
C GLU A 78 -30.73 4.74 10.72
N ILE A 79 -29.68 5.06 11.47
CA ILE A 79 -28.68 4.07 11.90
C ILE A 79 -29.37 3.05 12.84
N PRO A 80 -29.37 1.75 12.50
CA PRO A 80 -30.05 0.76 13.33
C PRO A 80 -29.21 0.40 14.56
N VAL A 81 -29.89 -0.17 15.56
CA VAL A 81 -29.24 -1.04 16.56
C VAL A 81 -29.14 -2.43 15.95
N PHE A 82 -27.93 -2.97 15.80
CA PHE A 82 -27.74 -4.30 15.22
C PHE A 82 -28.02 -5.38 16.27
N ASP A 83 -28.71 -6.43 15.86
CA ASP A 83 -28.99 -7.61 16.69
C ASP A 83 -28.21 -8.80 16.07
N LEU A 84 -27.07 -9.15 16.66
CA LEU A 84 -26.07 -10.02 16.06
C LEU A 84 -25.68 -11.15 17.01
N SER A 85 -25.47 -12.37 16.51
CA SER A 85 -24.93 -13.45 17.35
C SER A 85 -23.52 -13.11 17.87
N ALA A 86 -23.17 -13.60 19.07
CA ALA A 86 -21.80 -13.52 19.57
C ALA A 86 -20.78 -14.03 18.53
N GLY A 87 -19.66 -13.33 18.37
CA GLY A 87 -18.65 -13.64 17.36
C GLY A 87 -17.87 -12.43 16.85
N SER A 88 -17.06 -12.64 15.82
CA SER A 88 -16.24 -11.60 15.21
C SER A 88 -16.91 -11.02 13.95
N TYR A 89 -16.86 -9.69 13.83
CA TYR A 89 -17.41 -8.96 12.69
C TYR A 89 -16.47 -7.85 12.22
N GLN A 90 -16.60 -7.49 10.96
CA GLN A 90 -15.97 -6.32 10.37
C GLN A 90 -17.03 -5.33 9.92
N LEU A 91 -16.99 -4.13 10.49
CA LEU A 91 -17.84 -3.01 10.14
C LEU A 91 -17.09 -2.08 9.19
N SER A 92 -17.74 -1.66 8.12
CA SER A 92 -17.22 -0.66 7.19
C SER A 92 -18.31 0.33 6.84
N VAL A 93 -17.99 1.61 6.95
CA VAL A 93 -18.90 2.73 6.76
C VAL A 93 -18.28 3.64 5.71
N PHE A 94 -19.06 4.04 4.71
CA PHE A 94 -18.62 4.93 3.64
C PHE A 94 -19.57 6.11 3.48
N SER A 95 -19.02 7.28 3.23
CA SER A 95 -19.74 8.48 2.77
C SER A 95 -19.16 8.89 1.43
N GLY A 96 -20.04 9.33 0.52
CA GLY A 96 -19.66 9.80 -0.82
C GLY A 96 -20.05 8.85 -1.96
N LEU A 97 -20.40 7.58 -1.69
CA LEU A 97 -20.77 6.63 -2.74
C LEU A 97 -21.99 7.05 -3.56
N SER A 98 -22.91 7.80 -2.95
CA SER A 98 -24.09 8.34 -3.62
C SER A 98 -23.81 9.39 -4.70
N SER A 99 -22.56 9.87 -4.83
CA SER A 99 -22.18 10.83 -5.89
C SER A 99 -22.30 10.23 -7.30
N GLY A 100 -22.24 8.91 -7.42
CA GLY A 100 -22.16 8.20 -8.70
C GLY A 100 -20.76 8.15 -9.31
N GLU A 101 -19.75 8.69 -8.60
CA GLU A 101 -18.35 8.69 -9.04
C GLU A 101 -17.59 7.43 -8.60
N TYR A 102 -18.25 6.58 -7.81
CA TYR A 102 -17.71 5.32 -7.32
C TYR A 102 -18.59 4.15 -7.76
N VAL A 103 -17.97 3.06 -8.20
CA VAL A 103 -18.65 1.86 -8.68
C VAL A 103 -18.44 0.74 -7.67
N LEU A 104 -19.56 0.24 -7.14
CA LEU A 104 -19.58 -0.90 -6.24
C LEU A 104 -19.30 -2.22 -6.99
N PRO A 105 -18.64 -3.19 -6.34
CA PRO A 105 -18.46 -4.51 -6.93
C PRO A 105 -19.80 -5.22 -7.09
N LEU A 106 -19.89 -6.12 -8.06
CA LEU A 106 -21.09 -6.94 -8.28
C LEU A 106 -21.44 -7.83 -7.07
N GLU A 107 -20.43 -8.26 -6.33
CA GLU A 107 -20.57 -9.05 -5.12
C GLU A 107 -20.05 -8.27 -3.91
N VAL A 108 -20.89 -8.12 -2.88
CA VAL A 108 -20.54 -7.43 -1.64
C VAL A 108 -19.71 -8.36 -0.75
N HIS A 109 -18.41 -8.18 -0.79
CA HIS A 109 -17.43 -8.96 -0.03
C HIS A 109 -16.28 -8.04 0.41
N PRO A 110 -15.69 -8.21 1.62
CA PRO A 110 -14.72 -7.27 2.17
C PRO A 110 -13.45 -7.11 1.32
N ARG A 111 -13.10 -8.13 0.53
CA ARG A 111 -11.93 -8.08 -0.38
C ARG A 111 -12.23 -7.58 -1.79
N GLN A 112 -13.49 -7.28 -2.10
CA GLN A 112 -13.86 -6.74 -3.40
C GLN A 112 -13.69 -5.23 -3.40
N TYR A 113 -13.28 -4.69 -4.55
CA TYR A 113 -12.92 -3.28 -4.70
C TYR A 113 -14.11 -2.43 -5.11
N LEU A 114 -14.27 -1.32 -4.42
CA LEU A 114 -14.92 -0.12 -4.92
C LEU A 114 -13.91 0.61 -5.80
N THR A 115 -14.28 0.94 -7.04
CA THR A 115 -13.41 1.68 -7.97
C THR A 115 -14.00 3.04 -8.31
N PHE A 116 -13.18 3.92 -8.89
CA PHE A 116 -13.71 5.12 -9.54
C PHE A 116 -14.56 4.74 -10.76
N ALA A 117 -15.56 5.56 -11.07
CA ALA A 117 -16.39 5.39 -12.26
C ALA A 117 -15.67 5.77 -13.55
N LYS A 118 -14.70 6.68 -13.46
CA LYS A 118 -13.97 7.23 -14.60
C LYS A 118 -12.57 7.66 -14.20
N ASP A 119 -11.61 7.45 -15.09
CA ASP A 119 -10.25 8.05 -15.09
C ASP A 119 -9.49 7.99 -13.75
N CYS A 120 -9.75 6.98 -12.91
CA CYS A 120 -9.14 6.78 -11.59
C CYS A 120 -9.17 8.01 -10.66
N CYS A 121 -10.19 8.87 -10.79
CA CYS A 121 -10.36 10.03 -9.93
C CYS A 121 -11.84 10.40 -9.72
N ALA A 122 -12.09 11.30 -8.76
CA ALA A 122 -13.42 11.79 -8.40
C ALA A 122 -13.38 13.30 -8.04
N ASP A 123 -14.52 13.98 -8.13
CA ASP A 123 -14.73 15.36 -7.68
C ASP A 123 -15.40 15.41 -6.28
N VAL A 124 -15.90 14.27 -5.79
CA VAL A 124 -16.45 14.08 -4.45
C VAL A 124 -15.56 13.12 -3.65
N PRO A 125 -15.09 13.49 -2.45
CA PRO A 125 -14.19 12.64 -1.69
C PRO A 125 -14.93 11.43 -1.11
N LEU A 126 -14.22 10.29 -1.06
CA LEU A 126 -14.66 9.15 -0.27
C LEU A 126 -14.18 9.30 1.17
N ILE A 127 -15.12 9.27 2.11
CA ILE A 127 -14.85 9.18 3.54
C ILE A 127 -15.18 7.76 3.97
N ALA A 128 -14.30 7.14 4.76
CA ALA A 128 -14.47 5.78 5.24
C ALA A 128 -14.19 5.68 6.73
N GLY A 129 -14.88 4.76 7.40
CA GLY A 129 -14.61 4.35 8.78
C GLY A 129 -14.74 2.85 8.92
N ARG A 130 -13.88 2.26 9.74
CA ARG A 130 -13.80 0.80 9.88
C ARG A 130 -13.61 0.41 11.33
N SER A 131 -14.17 -0.73 11.71
CA SER A 131 -13.96 -1.32 13.02
C SER A 131 -14.04 -2.84 12.96
N ARG A 132 -13.26 -3.50 13.82
CA ARG A 132 -13.35 -4.94 14.05
C ARG A 132 -14.01 -5.15 15.40
N LEU A 133 -15.07 -5.93 15.39
CA LEU A 133 -15.90 -6.17 16.57
C LEU A 133 -15.68 -7.60 17.04
N LEU A 134 -15.48 -7.78 18.34
CA LEU A 134 -15.59 -9.06 19.01
C LEU A 134 -16.77 -8.97 19.98
N LEU A 135 -17.88 -9.63 19.63
CA LEU A 135 -19.13 -9.56 20.37
C LEU A 135 -19.24 -10.74 21.32
N GLU A 136 -19.25 -10.44 22.61
CA GLU A 136 -19.54 -11.40 23.69
C GLU A 136 -20.77 -10.96 24.51
N LYS A 137 -21.17 -9.70 24.37
CA LYS A 137 -22.29 -9.02 25.03
C LYS A 137 -22.67 -7.76 24.26
N ASP A 138 -23.75 -7.12 24.66
CA ASP A 138 -24.16 -5.81 24.14
C ASP A 138 -22.99 -4.81 24.17
N THR A 139 -22.78 -4.12 23.05
CA THR A 139 -21.57 -3.33 22.80
C THR A 139 -21.93 -1.99 22.12
N GLY A 140 -21.37 -0.89 22.63
CA GLY A 140 -21.35 0.38 21.92
C GLY A 140 -20.08 0.48 21.08
N VAL A 141 -20.21 0.88 19.81
CA VAL A 141 -19.10 1.02 18.87
C VAL A 141 -19.05 2.45 18.39
N SER A 142 -17.93 3.12 18.62
CA SER A 142 -17.62 4.42 18.02
C SER A 142 -16.68 4.20 16.84
N VAL A 143 -17.10 4.58 15.64
CA VAL A 143 -16.30 4.50 14.42
C VAL A 143 -15.71 5.87 14.10
N THR A 144 -14.39 5.93 13.98
CA THR A 144 -13.68 7.11 13.48
C THR A 144 -13.69 7.10 11.95
N LEU A 145 -14.14 8.20 11.37
CA LEU A 145 -14.13 8.45 9.93
C LEU A 145 -12.85 9.19 9.52
N SER A 146 -12.34 8.89 8.33
CA SER A 146 -11.27 9.62 7.67
C SER A 146 -11.47 9.63 6.14
N TYR A 147 -10.85 10.57 5.44
CA TYR A 147 -10.81 10.52 3.98
C TYR A 147 -10.00 9.31 3.54
N ALA A 148 -10.55 8.52 2.62
CA ALA A 148 -9.87 7.38 1.99
C ALA A 148 -8.98 7.82 0.81
N VAL A 149 -9.15 9.06 0.35
CA VAL A 149 -8.52 9.65 -0.83
C VAL A 149 -7.55 10.77 -0.43
N ALA A 150 -6.60 11.08 -1.30
CA ALA A 150 -5.84 12.33 -1.28
C ALA A 150 -6.55 13.40 -2.12
N ALA A 151 -6.42 14.67 -1.76
CA ALA A 151 -6.99 15.79 -2.52
C ALA A 151 -5.89 16.53 -3.29
N LEU A 152 -6.08 16.72 -4.60
CA LEU A 152 -5.12 17.35 -5.49
C LEU A 152 -5.69 18.63 -6.09
N TYR A 153 -4.89 19.68 -6.08
CA TYR A 153 -5.18 20.97 -6.70
C TYR A 153 -4.06 21.34 -7.66
N PHE A 154 -4.41 21.84 -8.84
CA PHE A 154 -3.45 22.24 -9.87
C PHE A 154 -3.75 23.66 -10.35
N SER A 155 -2.72 24.47 -10.52
CA SER A 155 -2.81 25.85 -11.03
C SER A 155 -1.65 26.18 -11.97
N PHE A 156 -1.98 26.60 -13.19
CA PHE A 156 -1.04 26.99 -14.22
C PHE A 156 -1.42 28.36 -14.81
N PRO A 157 -1.00 29.47 -14.19
CA PRO A 157 -1.37 30.82 -14.63
C PRO A 157 -0.57 31.30 -15.85
N PHE A 158 0.52 30.63 -16.19
CA PHE A 158 1.53 31.12 -17.14
C PHE A 158 1.46 30.49 -18.52
N PHE A 159 0.50 29.59 -18.78
CA PHE A 159 0.41 28.96 -20.10
C PHE A 159 0.05 29.96 -21.20
N PRO A 160 0.64 29.81 -22.41
CA PRO A 160 0.36 30.69 -23.53
C PRO A 160 -1.13 30.83 -23.84
N SER A 161 -1.54 32.03 -24.26
CA SER A 161 -2.96 32.34 -24.48
C SER A 161 -3.65 31.48 -25.55
N ASP A 162 -2.86 30.94 -26.49
CA ASP A 162 -3.25 30.07 -27.60
C ASP A 162 -3.31 28.58 -27.23
N VAL A 163 -3.03 28.22 -25.98
CA VAL A 163 -3.35 26.88 -25.44
C VAL A 163 -4.88 26.73 -25.36
N SER A 164 -5.35 25.61 -25.92
CA SER A 164 -6.77 25.29 -26.10
C SER A 164 -7.28 24.18 -25.18
N GLU A 165 -6.39 23.34 -24.68
CA GLU A 165 -6.69 22.18 -23.83
C GLU A 165 -5.47 21.87 -22.96
N VAL A 166 -5.73 21.47 -21.72
CA VAL A 166 -4.71 21.04 -20.76
C VAL A 166 -5.23 19.81 -20.02
N THR A 167 -4.48 18.72 -20.09
CA THR A 167 -4.78 17.45 -19.41
C THR A 167 -3.61 17.07 -18.54
N LEU A 168 -3.90 16.59 -17.33
CA LEU A 168 -2.92 16.10 -16.37
C LEU A 168 -3.02 14.59 -16.29
N HIS A 169 -1.89 13.90 -16.30
CA HIS A 169 -1.83 12.50 -15.90
C HIS A 169 -1.02 12.32 -14.63
N ILE A 170 -1.52 11.45 -13.75
CA ILE A 170 -0.99 11.23 -12.41
C ILE A 170 -0.82 9.72 -12.23
N SER A 171 0.42 9.25 -12.01
CA SER A 171 0.68 7.82 -11.80
C SER A 171 1.93 7.62 -10.94
N PRO A 172 1.95 6.63 -10.03
CA PRO A 172 0.89 5.66 -9.80
C PRO A 172 -0.18 6.18 -8.82
N VAL A 173 -1.42 5.78 -9.08
CA VAL A 173 -2.54 5.85 -8.14
C VAL A 173 -3.21 4.47 -8.04
N SER A 174 -4.01 4.24 -7.01
CA SER A 174 -4.85 3.04 -6.94
C SER A 174 -6.16 3.26 -7.69
N SER A 175 -6.59 2.26 -8.48
CA SER A 175 -7.90 2.31 -9.14
C SER A 175 -9.09 2.12 -8.18
N GLY A 176 -8.84 1.55 -6.99
CA GLY A 176 -9.89 1.29 -6.02
C GLY A 176 -9.42 1.04 -4.59
N ILE A 177 -10.42 0.89 -3.71
CA ILE A 177 -10.27 0.50 -2.31
C ILE A 177 -11.24 -0.64 -2.01
N SER A 178 -10.79 -1.67 -1.30
CA SER A 178 -11.66 -2.77 -0.89
C SER A 178 -12.70 -2.29 0.12
N LEU A 179 -13.84 -2.96 0.18
CA LEU A 179 -14.82 -2.68 1.23
C LEU A 179 -14.18 -2.84 2.63
N GLY A 180 -13.17 -3.71 2.74
CA GLY A 180 -12.38 -3.91 3.94
C GLY A 180 -11.25 -2.89 4.19
N GLY A 181 -10.89 -2.07 3.20
CA GLY A 181 -9.99 -0.93 3.35
C GLY A 181 -8.61 -1.05 2.73
N ASP A 182 -8.34 -2.11 2.01
CA ASP A 182 -7.07 -2.30 1.31
C ASP A 182 -7.13 -1.56 -0.04
N LEU A 183 -6.13 -0.74 -0.33
CA LEU A 183 -6.00 -0.10 -1.65
C LEU A 183 -5.63 -1.16 -2.70
N SER A 184 -6.01 -0.93 -3.96
CA SER A 184 -5.70 -1.88 -5.04
C SER A 184 -4.21 -1.95 -5.32
N ASN A 185 -3.48 -0.84 -5.15
CA ASN A 185 -2.04 -0.73 -5.43
C ASN A 185 -1.69 -1.35 -6.79
N ASP A 186 -2.51 -1.07 -7.79
CA ASP A 186 -2.37 -1.57 -9.16
C ASP A 186 -1.65 -0.58 -10.09
N TYR A 187 -1.12 0.51 -9.51
CA TYR A 187 -0.27 1.50 -10.17
C TYR A 187 -0.94 2.11 -11.41
N SER A 188 -2.24 2.37 -11.29
CA SER A 188 -3.08 2.95 -12.32
C SER A 188 -2.72 4.42 -12.61
N LEU A 189 -3.21 4.89 -13.76
CA LEU A 189 -3.09 6.27 -14.21
C LEU A 189 -4.42 7.02 -13.96
N ALA A 190 -4.36 8.14 -13.25
CA ALA A 190 -5.46 9.09 -13.22
C ALA A 190 -5.29 10.16 -14.29
N ALA A 191 -6.40 10.54 -14.93
CA ALA A 191 -6.42 11.56 -15.98
C ALA A 191 -7.41 12.68 -15.65
N VAL A 192 -6.92 13.93 -15.64
CA VAL A 192 -7.67 15.09 -15.17
C VAL A 192 -7.63 16.20 -16.21
N ALA A 193 -8.79 16.67 -16.65
CA ALA A 193 -8.89 17.84 -17.52
C ALA A 193 -8.85 19.13 -16.69
N CYS A 194 -8.04 20.10 -17.12
CA CYS A 194 -8.03 21.44 -16.51
C CYS A 194 -9.06 22.36 -17.16
N GLU A 195 -9.59 23.29 -16.38
CA GLU A 195 -10.48 24.36 -16.82
C GLU A 195 -9.76 25.70 -16.87
N LYS A 196 -10.03 26.50 -17.91
CA LYS A 196 -9.50 27.87 -18.02
C LYS A 196 -10.35 28.84 -17.19
N LYS A 197 -9.81 29.38 -16.09
CA LYS A 197 -10.46 30.39 -15.23
C LYS A 197 -9.51 31.55 -14.95
N GLY A 198 -9.97 32.78 -15.17
CA GLY A 198 -9.21 33.98 -14.83
C GLY A 198 -7.89 34.16 -15.58
N GLY A 199 -7.70 33.48 -16.73
CA GLY A 199 -6.43 33.46 -17.46
C GLY A 199 -5.54 32.27 -17.11
N SER A 200 -5.85 31.55 -16.02
CA SER A 200 -5.12 30.37 -15.55
C SER A 200 -5.83 29.08 -15.94
N TRP A 201 -5.06 28.01 -16.13
CA TRP A 201 -5.61 26.66 -16.19
C TRP A 201 -5.58 26.05 -14.80
N ILE A 202 -6.73 25.57 -14.32
CA ILE A 202 -6.85 25.01 -12.98
C ILE A 202 -7.55 23.64 -13.02
N ALA A 203 -7.20 22.77 -12.09
CA ALA A 203 -7.96 21.56 -11.80
C ALA A 203 -8.08 21.38 -10.28
N GLY A 204 -9.23 20.83 -9.88
CA GLY A 204 -9.46 20.37 -8.51
C GLY A 204 -10.48 21.18 -7.69
N PRO A 205 -10.86 20.66 -6.49
CA PRO A 205 -10.28 19.45 -5.88
C PRO A 205 -10.55 18.19 -6.69
N VAL A 206 -9.49 17.44 -6.98
CA VAL A 206 -9.58 16.09 -7.56
C VAL A 206 -9.12 15.10 -6.52
N TYR A 207 -9.86 14.01 -6.38
CA TYR A 207 -9.62 12.97 -5.41
C TYR A 207 -9.10 11.71 -6.07
N VAL A 208 -8.00 11.19 -5.54
CA VAL A 208 -7.39 9.92 -5.98
C VAL A 208 -7.16 9.01 -4.78
N PHE A 209 -7.21 7.70 -5.01
CA PHE A 209 -6.69 6.75 -4.03
C PHE A 209 -5.16 6.71 -4.13
N PRO A 210 -4.43 6.92 -3.05
CA PRO A 210 -2.98 6.75 -3.06
C PRO A 210 -2.55 5.36 -3.53
N ALA A 211 -1.34 5.25 -4.05
CA ALA A 211 -0.67 3.97 -4.29
C ALA A 211 0.54 3.85 -3.37
N ASP A 212 0.93 2.64 -3.01
CA ASP A 212 2.20 2.41 -2.31
C ASP A 212 3.38 2.57 -3.27
N ALA A 213 3.83 3.81 -3.45
CA ALA A 213 4.89 4.15 -4.38
C ALA A 213 5.85 5.16 -3.75
N SER A 214 7.15 4.98 -4.01
CA SER A 214 8.17 5.92 -3.55
C SER A 214 8.18 7.24 -4.33
N ARG A 215 7.46 7.29 -5.47
CA ARG A 215 7.40 8.44 -6.38
C ARG A 215 6.09 8.45 -7.16
N VAL A 216 5.55 9.64 -7.40
CA VAL A 216 4.44 9.90 -8.32
C VAL A 216 4.91 10.77 -9.48
N HIS A 217 4.68 10.30 -10.68
CA HIS A 217 4.87 11.02 -11.93
C HIS A 217 3.63 11.84 -12.26
N LEU A 218 3.85 13.10 -12.56
CA LEU A 218 2.85 14.04 -13.07
C LEU A 218 3.25 14.43 -14.49
N SER A 219 2.37 14.24 -15.46
CA SER A 219 2.53 14.84 -16.78
C SER A 219 1.46 15.90 -17.03
N VAL A 220 1.85 16.95 -17.75
CA VAL A 220 0.98 18.05 -18.18
C VAL A 220 1.01 18.12 -19.69
N LYS A 221 -0.09 17.71 -20.31
CA LYS A 221 -0.28 17.72 -21.75
C LYS A 221 -1.04 18.97 -22.19
N LEU A 222 -0.43 19.77 -23.06
CA LEU A 222 -0.99 20.99 -23.64
C LEU A 222 -1.32 20.79 -25.12
N LYS A 223 -2.43 21.37 -25.56
CA LYS A 223 -2.75 21.51 -26.98
C LYS A 223 -2.64 22.96 -27.43
N GLN A 224 -1.59 23.27 -28.18
CA GLN A 224 -1.24 24.62 -28.64
C GLN A 224 -1.17 24.68 -30.16
N GLY A 225 -2.00 25.50 -30.80
CA GLY A 225 -1.94 25.70 -32.26
C GLY A 225 -2.13 24.44 -33.12
N GLY A 226 -2.72 23.37 -32.56
CA GLY A 226 -2.88 22.07 -33.22
C GLY A 226 -1.73 21.07 -32.99
N ALA A 227 -0.66 21.49 -32.31
CA ALA A 227 0.40 20.62 -31.81
C ALA A 227 0.15 20.26 -30.34
N GLU A 228 0.65 19.09 -29.94
CA GLU A 228 0.68 18.68 -28.53
C GLU A 228 2.07 18.93 -27.96
N LYS A 229 2.12 19.40 -26.71
CA LYS A 229 3.33 19.53 -25.91
C LYS A 229 3.11 18.85 -24.59
N ILE A 230 4.10 18.13 -24.09
CA ILE A 230 3.98 17.40 -22.84
C ILE A 230 5.13 17.83 -21.94
N TYR A 231 4.82 18.10 -20.69
CA TYR A 231 5.77 18.34 -19.62
C TYR A 231 5.61 17.22 -18.60
N GLY A 232 6.63 16.92 -17.81
CA GLY A 232 6.38 16.15 -16.61
C GLY A 232 7.34 16.38 -15.48
N TYR A 233 6.98 15.78 -14.36
CA TYR A 233 7.52 16.09 -13.05
C TYR A 233 7.44 14.87 -12.14
N ASP A 234 8.52 14.65 -11.41
CA ASP A 234 8.66 13.57 -10.45
C ASP A 234 8.45 14.09 -9.02
N TYR A 235 7.30 13.78 -8.44
CA TYR A 235 7.04 13.98 -7.02
C TYR A 235 7.64 12.81 -6.25
N ASN A 236 8.76 13.04 -5.55
CA ASN A 236 9.53 12.00 -4.84
C ASN A 236 8.90 11.57 -3.50
N SER A 237 7.60 11.31 -3.51
CA SER A 237 6.86 10.70 -2.39
C SER A 237 5.56 10.11 -2.91
N SER A 238 4.87 9.33 -2.07
CA SER A 238 3.48 8.97 -2.35
C SER A 238 2.53 10.07 -1.90
N PHE A 239 1.31 10.02 -2.43
CA PHE A 239 0.18 10.67 -1.78
C PHE A 239 -0.24 9.92 -0.52
N GLU A 240 -0.93 10.61 0.37
CA GLU A 240 -1.48 10.04 1.59
C GLU A 240 -2.98 10.38 1.69
N SER A 241 -3.76 9.40 2.13
CA SER A 241 -5.19 9.57 2.34
C SER A 241 -5.43 10.63 3.43
N GLY A 242 -6.36 11.56 3.19
CA GLY A 242 -6.61 12.67 4.11
C GLY A 242 -5.63 13.83 4.04
N LYS A 243 -4.66 13.79 3.10
CA LYS A 243 -3.78 14.93 2.81
C LYS A 243 -4.21 15.71 1.57
N VAL A 244 -3.90 17.00 1.59
CA VAL A 244 -4.10 17.92 0.46
C VAL A 244 -2.75 18.23 -0.19
N TYR A 245 -2.68 18.14 -1.52
CA TYR A 245 -1.50 18.50 -2.31
C TYR A 245 -1.87 19.61 -3.28
N ARG A 246 -1.06 20.67 -3.32
CA ARG A 246 -1.25 21.81 -4.23
C ARG A 246 -0.06 21.95 -5.14
N PHE A 247 -0.29 21.78 -6.43
CA PHE A 247 0.69 21.88 -7.47
C PHE A 247 0.50 23.19 -8.24
N ALA A 248 1.55 24.01 -8.31
CA ALA A 248 1.51 25.27 -9.03
C ALA A 248 2.69 25.38 -10.00
N GLY A 249 2.40 25.75 -11.26
CA GLY A 249 3.44 26.09 -12.23
C GLY A 249 4.18 27.37 -11.84
N LYS A 250 5.45 27.49 -12.23
CA LYS A 250 6.32 28.65 -11.96
C LYS A 250 6.51 29.56 -13.18
N GLU A 251 6.51 30.86 -12.96
CA GLU A 251 7.18 31.88 -13.79
C GLU A 251 7.72 32.98 -12.86
N ASP A 252 8.99 33.36 -13.02
CA ASP A 252 9.67 34.45 -12.25
C ASP A 252 9.55 34.38 -10.71
N GLY A 253 9.45 33.17 -10.13
CA GLY A 253 9.51 32.96 -8.68
C GLY A 253 8.29 33.45 -7.89
N LYS A 254 7.14 33.68 -8.55
CA LYS A 254 5.86 33.95 -7.89
C LYS A 254 4.93 32.74 -8.02
N ILE A 255 4.54 32.19 -6.88
CA ILE A 255 3.57 31.09 -6.80
C ILE A 255 2.18 31.71 -6.59
N GLU A 256 1.26 31.53 -7.54
CA GLU A 256 -0.17 31.77 -7.33
C GLU A 256 -0.85 30.43 -7.07
N ILE A 257 -0.95 30.08 -5.78
CA ILE A 257 -1.73 28.94 -5.32
C ILE A 257 -3.20 29.32 -5.38
N GLY A 258 -3.90 28.87 -6.41
CA GLY A 258 -5.36 28.91 -6.49
C GLY A 258 -5.96 27.69 -5.80
N GLY A 259 -6.90 27.91 -4.87
CA GLY A 259 -7.63 26.85 -4.19
C GLY A 259 -8.14 27.33 -2.83
N GLU A 260 -9.32 26.85 -2.42
CA GLU A 260 -9.79 27.10 -1.06
C GLU A 260 -8.83 26.43 -0.05
N SER A 261 -8.64 27.07 1.11
CA SER A 261 -7.89 26.47 2.22
C SER A 261 -8.50 25.11 2.58
N PRO A 262 -7.70 24.13 3.04
CA PRO A 262 -8.25 22.86 3.46
C PRO A 262 -9.33 23.09 4.52
N VAL A 263 -10.44 22.37 4.41
CA VAL A 263 -11.45 22.30 5.48
C VAL A 263 -10.81 21.63 6.71
N GLU A 264 -11.19 22.03 7.92
CA GLU A 264 -10.65 21.57 9.22
C GLU A 264 -10.48 20.04 9.36
N SER A 265 -11.26 19.24 8.61
CA SER A 265 -11.17 17.78 8.55
C SER A 265 -9.94 17.20 7.83
N TRP A 266 -9.22 17.99 7.03
CA TRP A 266 -8.05 17.53 6.27
C TRP A 266 -6.76 17.78 7.05
N GLU A 267 -5.77 16.90 6.86
CA GLU A 267 -4.42 17.15 7.38
C GLU A 267 -3.76 18.34 6.65
N THR A 268 -2.73 18.92 7.29
CA THR A 268 -1.98 20.08 6.75
C THR A 268 -1.54 19.81 5.32
N GLY A 269 -1.86 20.74 4.41
CA GLY A 269 -1.56 20.58 2.99
C GLY A 269 -0.06 20.69 2.66
N VAL A 270 0.35 19.99 1.61
CA VAL A 270 1.68 20.04 1.01
C VAL A 270 1.61 20.91 -0.24
N ASP A 271 2.39 21.98 -0.27
CA ASP A 271 2.51 22.84 -1.45
C ASP A 271 3.75 22.43 -2.25
N VAL A 272 3.57 22.18 -3.55
CA VAL A 272 4.58 21.70 -4.49
C VAL A 272 4.68 22.65 -5.67
N GLU A 273 5.90 23.12 -5.94
CA GLU A 273 6.22 23.98 -7.09
C GLU A 273 6.65 23.11 -8.28
N LEU A 274 5.99 23.32 -9.42
CA LEU A 274 6.29 22.65 -10.68
C LEU A 274 7.15 23.57 -11.57
N ASP A 275 8.40 23.18 -11.80
CA ASP A 275 9.28 23.84 -12.76
C ASP A 275 9.16 23.16 -14.13
N LEU A 276 8.25 23.67 -14.96
CA LEU A 276 7.96 23.12 -16.29
C LEU A 276 8.92 23.63 -17.37
N GLY A 277 9.80 24.58 -17.05
CA GLY A 277 10.63 25.29 -18.04
C GLY A 277 11.76 24.46 -18.63
N ASP A 278 12.21 23.42 -17.93
CA ASP A 278 13.40 22.63 -18.30
C ASP A 278 13.07 21.19 -18.77
N PHE A 279 11.79 20.81 -18.89
CA PHE A 279 11.39 19.42 -19.09
C PHE A 279 10.18 19.25 -20.03
N GLU A 280 10.36 19.59 -21.32
CA GLU A 280 9.44 19.21 -22.41
C GLU A 280 9.86 17.83 -22.93
N ILE A 281 8.91 16.91 -23.07
CA ILE A 281 9.13 15.54 -23.59
C ILE A 281 8.38 15.36 -24.91
N GLU A 282 8.88 14.50 -25.80
CA GLU A 282 8.31 14.34 -27.15
C GLU A 282 7.04 13.49 -27.15
N SER A 283 6.86 12.61 -26.16
CA SER A 283 5.64 11.82 -25.99
C SER A 283 5.39 11.37 -24.54
N GLU A 284 4.16 10.95 -24.20
CA GLU A 284 3.92 10.29 -22.90
C GLU A 284 4.52 8.88 -22.85
N GLU A 285 4.93 8.35 -24.01
CA GLU A 285 5.68 7.10 -24.17
C GLU A 285 7.20 7.33 -24.03
N ASP A 286 7.70 8.58 -24.15
CA ASP A 286 9.08 8.97 -23.81
C ASP A 286 9.32 8.93 -22.30
N TRP A 287 8.24 8.85 -21.52
CA TRP A 287 8.32 8.21 -20.23
C TRP A 287 8.44 6.72 -20.46
N GLU A 288 9.69 6.29 -20.66
CA GLU A 288 10.05 4.89 -20.61
C GLU A 288 9.29 4.24 -19.43
N LYS A 289 8.42 3.26 -19.73
CA LYS A 289 8.46 2.06 -18.87
C LYS A 289 9.94 1.70 -18.85
N PRO A 290 10.61 1.64 -17.68
CA PRO A 290 12.08 1.65 -17.63
C PRO A 290 12.63 0.80 -18.77
N GLU A 291 13.17 1.42 -19.82
CA GLU A 291 13.33 0.70 -21.08
C GLU A 291 14.55 -0.20 -21.02
N ASP A 292 14.24 -1.45 -21.31
CA ASP A 292 15.01 -2.49 -21.95
C ASP A 292 15.96 -1.95 -23.05
N GLY A 293 17.12 -1.41 -22.66
CA GLY A 293 18.12 -0.98 -23.64
C GLY A 293 18.78 -2.15 -24.39
N GLU A 294 18.44 -2.34 -25.67
CA GLU A 294 19.29 -3.06 -26.65
C GLU A 294 20.06 -2.09 -27.57
N ASP A 295 21.39 -2.17 -27.42
CA ASP A 295 22.51 -2.07 -28.37
C ASP A 295 22.57 -0.94 -29.43
N ASP A 296 23.50 -0.01 -29.24
CA ASP A 296 24.45 0.33 -30.31
C ASP A 296 25.85 0.68 -29.75
N GLY A 297 26.74 -0.31 -29.78
CA GLY A 297 28.05 -0.12 -30.43
C GLY A 297 28.99 0.97 -29.90
N GLY A 298 29.42 0.90 -28.64
CA GLY A 298 30.52 1.73 -28.13
C GLY A 298 31.16 1.15 -26.88
N GLN A 299 32.30 0.46 -27.04
CA GLN A 299 33.07 -0.16 -25.95
C GLN A 299 33.26 0.78 -24.75
N GLN A 300 32.59 0.52 -23.62
CA GLN A 300 33.14 0.75 -22.26
C GLN A 300 32.23 0.25 -21.12
N LYS A 301 32.84 -0.62 -20.30
CA LYS A 301 32.63 -0.98 -18.88
C LYS A 301 31.21 -1.33 -18.36
N PRO A 302 31.06 -2.42 -17.59
CA PRO A 302 29.76 -2.86 -17.08
C PRO A 302 29.32 -1.96 -15.91
N ASP A 303 28.17 -1.32 -16.03
CA ASP A 303 27.49 -0.64 -14.93
C ASP A 303 26.26 -1.48 -14.56
N SER A 304 26.39 -2.22 -13.47
CA SER A 304 25.34 -3.03 -12.86
C SER A 304 24.64 -2.17 -11.83
N GLY A 305 23.35 -1.85 -11.97
CA GLY A 305 22.66 -1.04 -10.96
C GLY A 305 21.20 -0.79 -11.32
N ASP A 306 20.31 -1.72 -10.99
CA ASP A 306 18.86 -1.56 -11.07
C ASP A 306 18.42 -0.48 -10.06
N GLY A 307 17.67 0.54 -10.50
CA GLY A 307 17.46 1.84 -9.83
C GLY A 307 16.68 1.85 -8.51
N THR A 308 16.60 0.72 -7.80
CA THR A 308 15.91 0.58 -6.51
C THR A 308 16.78 1.16 -5.38
N VAL A 309 16.38 2.29 -4.79
CA VAL A 309 17.09 2.90 -3.64
C VAL A 309 16.38 2.57 -2.33
N LEU A 310 17.09 1.94 -1.39
CA LEU A 310 16.61 1.57 -0.05
C LEU A 310 17.29 2.43 1.02
N TYR A 311 16.60 2.77 2.10
CA TYR A 311 17.19 3.46 3.24
C TYR A 311 17.29 2.53 4.45
N SER A 312 18.47 2.44 5.06
CA SER A 312 18.69 1.60 6.25
C SER A 312 19.64 2.24 7.23
N GLU A 313 19.49 1.95 8.52
CA GLU A 313 20.45 2.36 9.54
C GLU A 313 21.81 1.64 9.40
N VAL A 314 21.77 0.41 8.88
CA VAL A 314 22.92 -0.48 8.70
C VAL A 314 23.03 -0.82 7.22
N LEU A 315 24.16 -0.50 6.61
CA LEU A 315 24.44 -0.86 5.22
C LEU A 315 24.75 -2.37 5.13
N PRO A 316 24.34 -3.06 4.04
CA PRO A 316 24.68 -4.47 3.86
C PRO A 316 26.18 -4.69 3.76
N GLU A 317 26.64 -5.82 4.28
CA GLU A 317 28.01 -6.31 4.09
C GLU A 317 27.98 -7.47 3.09
N ALA A 318 29.01 -7.58 2.25
CA ALA A 318 29.09 -8.67 1.29
C ALA A 318 29.21 -10.02 2.01
N GLU A 319 28.52 -11.01 1.46
CA GLU A 319 28.44 -12.39 1.96
C GLU A 319 27.80 -12.54 3.35
N ALA A 320 26.91 -11.61 3.71
CA ALA A 320 26.20 -11.62 4.99
C ALA A 320 24.68 -11.51 4.82
N VAL A 321 23.94 -11.89 5.87
CA VAL A 321 22.49 -11.63 5.96
C VAL A 321 22.26 -10.16 6.30
N TRP A 322 21.37 -9.53 5.54
CA TRP A 322 20.95 -8.14 5.72
C TRP A 322 19.42 -8.08 5.62
N GLY A 323 18.76 -7.86 6.76
CA GLY A 323 17.31 -7.97 6.86
C GLY A 323 16.86 -9.40 6.48
N PRO A 324 15.87 -9.56 5.59
CA PRO A 324 15.43 -10.86 5.09
C PRO A 324 16.25 -11.39 3.90
N PHE A 325 17.36 -10.73 3.53
CA PHE A 325 18.12 -11.02 2.31
C PHE A 325 19.54 -11.51 2.59
N TYR A 326 20.12 -12.24 1.64
CA TYR A 326 21.55 -12.51 1.61
C TYR A 326 22.23 -11.53 0.63
N ALA A 327 23.10 -10.66 1.14
CA ALA A 327 23.83 -9.70 0.33
C ALA A 327 25.07 -10.36 -0.30
N TRP A 328 24.94 -10.86 -1.52
CA TRP A 328 26.01 -11.58 -2.20
C TRP A 328 27.18 -10.66 -2.58
N LYS A 329 26.91 -9.53 -3.23
CA LYS A 329 27.94 -8.52 -3.58
C LYS A 329 27.54 -7.18 -3.01
N VAL A 330 28.53 -6.43 -2.53
CA VAL A 330 28.34 -5.05 -2.10
C VAL A 330 29.47 -4.18 -2.66
N VAL A 331 29.10 -3.15 -3.40
CA VAL A 331 30.02 -2.16 -3.99
C VAL A 331 29.79 -0.81 -3.29
N PRO A 332 30.78 -0.24 -2.61
CA PRO A 332 30.60 1.08 -2.00
C PRO A 332 30.51 2.17 -3.07
N LEU A 333 29.45 2.97 -2.99
CA LEU A 333 29.23 4.15 -3.84
C LEU A 333 29.68 5.43 -3.13
N SER A 334 29.50 5.50 -1.82
CA SER A 334 29.99 6.58 -0.96
C SER A 334 30.16 6.10 0.49
N ALA A 335 30.58 6.99 1.40
CA ALA A 335 30.68 6.67 2.83
C ALA A 335 29.33 6.27 3.47
N ASN A 336 28.20 6.64 2.85
CA ASN A 336 26.85 6.39 3.35
C ASN A 336 25.97 5.65 2.32
N SER A 337 26.54 5.11 1.25
CA SER A 337 25.76 4.40 0.26
C SER A 337 26.56 3.28 -0.38
N VAL A 338 25.89 2.15 -0.60
CA VAL A 338 26.42 0.99 -1.29
C VAL A 338 25.42 0.54 -2.35
N GLU A 339 25.90 -0.13 -3.37
CA GLU A 339 25.09 -0.97 -4.23
C GLU A 339 25.23 -2.41 -3.76
N ALA A 340 24.12 -3.11 -3.56
CA ALA A 340 24.08 -4.48 -3.09
C ALA A 340 23.35 -5.37 -4.10
N THR A 341 23.94 -6.53 -4.41
CA THR A 341 23.29 -7.62 -5.11
C THR A 341 22.72 -8.58 -4.06
N LEU A 342 21.41 -8.57 -3.91
CA LEU A 342 20.66 -9.36 -2.93
C LEU A 342 20.15 -10.65 -3.56
N LEU A 343 20.15 -11.74 -2.78
CA LEU A 343 19.45 -12.98 -3.12
C LEU A 343 18.14 -13.09 -2.34
N ALA A 344 17.09 -13.51 -3.02
CA ALA A 344 15.81 -13.82 -2.42
C ALA A 344 15.94 -14.97 -1.40
N PRO A 345 15.22 -14.93 -0.25
CA PRO A 345 15.25 -16.00 0.74
C PRO A 345 14.68 -17.32 0.21
N ARG A 346 13.76 -17.25 -0.75
CA ARG A 346 13.09 -18.40 -1.35
C ARG A 346 13.72 -18.87 -2.65
N GLN A 347 13.52 -20.16 -2.95
CA GLN A 347 13.86 -20.80 -4.21
C GLN A 347 12.72 -21.67 -4.70
N TRP A 348 12.55 -21.68 -6.01
CA TRP A 348 11.51 -22.46 -6.68
C TRP A 348 12.10 -23.52 -7.59
N LEU A 349 11.31 -24.56 -7.82
CA LEU A 349 11.56 -25.56 -8.86
C LEU A 349 10.47 -25.40 -9.93
N ALA A 350 10.78 -24.67 -11.00
CA ALA A 350 9.80 -24.15 -11.95
C ALA A 350 10.18 -24.41 -13.41
N ARG A 351 9.17 -24.50 -14.29
CA ARG A 351 9.39 -24.42 -15.75
C ARG A 351 9.60 -22.96 -16.15
N THR A 352 10.12 -22.71 -17.34
CA THR A 352 10.40 -21.34 -17.82
C THR A 352 9.19 -20.42 -17.77
N ASP A 353 8.00 -20.91 -18.14
CA ASP A 353 6.78 -20.10 -18.18
C ASP A 353 6.27 -19.79 -16.77
N ASP A 354 6.29 -20.80 -15.88
CA ASP A 354 5.95 -20.63 -14.46
C ASP A 354 6.95 -19.69 -13.76
N ALA A 355 8.24 -19.80 -14.09
CA ALA A 355 9.31 -19.00 -13.52
C ALA A 355 9.15 -17.50 -13.84
N ARG A 356 8.69 -17.16 -15.06
CA ARG A 356 8.36 -15.78 -15.42
C ARG A 356 7.21 -15.24 -14.57
N SER A 357 6.16 -16.03 -14.38
CA SER A 357 5.05 -15.63 -13.51
C SER A 357 5.47 -15.46 -12.06
N ILE A 358 6.25 -16.41 -11.52
CA ILE A 358 6.79 -16.32 -10.16
C ILE A 358 7.63 -15.05 -10.01
N CYS A 359 8.53 -14.80 -10.96
CA CYS A 359 9.40 -13.63 -10.95
C CYS A 359 8.62 -12.31 -10.99
N GLY A 360 7.59 -12.22 -11.84
CA GLY A 360 6.80 -11.00 -12.00
C GLY A 360 5.88 -10.69 -10.82
N SER A 361 5.52 -11.68 -10.01
CA SER A 361 4.67 -11.49 -8.83
C SER A 361 5.44 -11.63 -7.50
N TYR A 362 6.74 -11.93 -7.54
CA TYR A 362 7.51 -12.13 -6.31
C TYR A 362 7.90 -10.79 -5.71
N GLU A 363 7.51 -10.62 -4.45
CA GLU A 363 7.87 -9.50 -3.60
C GLU A 363 8.28 -10.04 -2.24
N GLU A 364 9.31 -9.47 -1.66
CA GLU A 364 9.78 -9.79 -0.31
C GLU A 364 10.18 -8.48 0.35
N ASP A 365 9.61 -8.21 1.53
CA ASP A 365 9.87 -6.99 2.32
C ASP A 365 9.66 -5.69 1.51
N GLY A 366 8.60 -5.64 0.68
CA GLY A 366 8.31 -4.49 -0.17
C GLY A 366 9.26 -4.31 -1.37
N ILE A 367 10.21 -5.22 -1.56
CA ILE A 367 11.10 -5.21 -2.72
C ILE A 367 10.50 -6.12 -3.79
N GLY A 368 10.03 -5.49 -4.87
CA GLY A 368 9.58 -6.17 -6.09
C GLY A 368 10.61 -6.08 -7.23
N GLY A 369 10.19 -6.51 -8.42
CA GLY A 369 11.04 -6.41 -9.63
C GLY A 369 12.31 -7.26 -9.54
N TRP A 370 12.20 -8.42 -8.91
CA TRP A 370 13.27 -9.40 -8.88
C TRP A 370 13.51 -9.99 -10.27
N ARG A 371 14.71 -10.54 -10.50
CA ARG A 371 15.05 -11.19 -11.77
C ARG A 371 15.89 -12.45 -11.56
N PRO A 372 15.96 -13.39 -12.52
CA PRO A 372 16.99 -14.41 -12.48
C PRO A 372 18.39 -13.79 -12.61
N PHE A 373 19.42 -14.55 -12.28
CA PHE A 373 20.81 -14.17 -12.55
C PHE A 373 21.00 -13.75 -14.01
N THR A 374 21.79 -12.71 -14.26
CA THR A 374 22.37 -12.50 -15.60
C THR A 374 23.34 -13.63 -15.93
N LEU A 375 23.82 -13.68 -17.17
CA LEU A 375 24.83 -14.67 -17.55
C LEU A 375 26.12 -14.49 -16.72
N ASP A 376 26.62 -13.25 -16.64
CA ASP A 376 27.85 -12.92 -15.93
C ASP A 376 27.72 -13.15 -14.42
N GLU A 377 26.56 -12.83 -13.84
CA GLU A 377 26.29 -13.11 -12.44
C GLU A 377 26.20 -14.61 -12.16
N ALA A 378 25.55 -15.39 -13.03
CA ALA A 378 25.48 -16.85 -12.87
C ALA A 378 26.88 -17.49 -12.91
N GLU A 379 27.75 -17.02 -13.81
CA GLU A 379 29.13 -17.48 -13.90
C GLU A 379 29.93 -17.05 -12.66
N ALA A 380 29.85 -15.78 -12.26
CA ALA A 380 30.54 -15.28 -11.08
C ALA A 380 30.09 -15.99 -9.79
N PHE A 381 28.77 -16.19 -9.61
CA PHE A 381 28.22 -16.88 -8.43
C PHE A 381 28.67 -18.33 -8.38
N ARG A 382 28.59 -19.04 -9.51
CA ARG A 382 29.09 -20.41 -9.65
C ARG A 382 30.57 -20.49 -9.33
N ASP A 383 31.39 -19.62 -9.91
CA ASP A 383 32.84 -19.72 -9.77
C ASP A 383 33.29 -19.39 -8.35
N GLN A 384 32.61 -18.46 -7.68
CA GLN A 384 32.82 -18.15 -6.28
C GLN A 384 32.48 -19.33 -5.35
N TYR A 385 31.32 -19.98 -5.55
CA TYR A 385 30.80 -20.95 -4.58
C TYR A 385 30.89 -22.42 -5.01
N SER A 386 31.30 -22.77 -6.23
CA SER A 386 31.30 -24.17 -6.71
C SER A 386 32.05 -25.13 -5.78
N ALA A 387 33.15 -24.69 -5.17
CA ALA A 387 33.90 -25.47 -4.19
C ALA A 387 33.20 -25.56 -2.82
N THR A 388 32.64 -24.44 -2.34
CA THR A 388 32.08 -24.25 -0.99
C THR A 388 30.55 -24.23 -0.93
N LEU A 389 29.86 -24.66 -2.00
CA LEU A 389 28.40 -24.50 -2.10
C LEU A 389 27.65 -25.18 -0.95
N LEU A 390 28.16 -26.31 -0.46
CA LEU A 390 27.54 -27.00 0.67
C LEU A 390 27.61 -26.14 1.95
N GLU A 391 28.74 -25.49 2.22
CA GLU A 391 28.90 -24.59 3.36
C GLU A 391 28.00 -23.36 3.23
N LEU A 392 27.89 -22.79 2.02
CA LEU A 392 26.95 -21.70 1.76
C LEU A 392 25.49 -22.15 1.95
N SER A 393 25.12 -23.32 1.44
CA SER A 393 23.76 -23.86 1.59
C SER A 393 23.40 -24.13 3.04
N ASP A 394 24.31 -24.72 3.82
CA ASP A 394 24.11 -24.96 5.26
C ASP A 394 23.95 -23.61 6.00
N PHE A 395 24.80 -22.63 5.69
CA PHE A 395 24.67 -21.28 6.24
C PHE A 395 23.32 -20.63 5.90
N LEU A 396 22.88 -20.73 4.64
CA LEU A 396 21.59 -20.19 4.20
C LEU A 396 20.43 -20.87 4.95
N GLU A 397 20.44 -22.20 5.07
CA GLU A 397 19.43 -22.95 5.84
C GLU A 397 19.37 -22.51 7.31
N ASP A 398 20.52 -22.36 7.97
CA ASP A 398 20.62 -21.91 9.35
C ASP A 398 20.03 -20.49 9.56
N GLN A 399 20.04 -19.67 8.51
CA GLN A 399 19.45 -18.34 8.50
C GLN A 399 17.98 -18.34 8.01
N GLY A 400 17.39 -19.49 7.71
CA GLY A 400 16.00 -19.65 7.28
C GLY A 400 15.76 -19.48 5.78
N PHE A 401 16.82 -19.51 4.96
CA PHE A 401 16.78 -19.42 3.50
C PHE A 401 16.71 -20.82 2.89
N ASP A 402 16.12 -20.94 1.70
CA ASP A 402 16.19 -22.20 0.97
C ASP A 402 17.67 -22.48 0.54
N PRO A 403 18.15 -23.73 0.49
CA PRO A 403 19.52 -24.06 0.08
C PRO A 403 19.70 -24.08 -1.45
N PHE A 404 20.97 -23.96 -1.88
CA PHE A 404 21.37 -24.35 -3.24
C PHE A 404 21.70 -25.85 -3.33
N ASN A 405 21.43 -26.45 -4.49
CA ASN A 405 21.75 -27.84 -4.80
C ASN A 405 22.94 -27.91 -5.76
N LYS A 406 23.98 -28.63 -5.35
CA LYS A 406 25.24 -28.75 -6.11
C LYS A 406 25.17 -29.71 -7.30
N TYR A 407 24.46 -30.82 -7.15
CA TYR A 407 24.65 -32.02 -7.98
C TYR A 407 23.49 -32.28 -8.95
N ASP A 408 22.25 -32.06 -8.52
CA ASP A 408 21.07 -32.57 -9.23
C ASP A 408 20.20 -31.47 -9.86
N LEU A 409 20.62 -30.20 -9.76
CA LEU A 409 19.82 -29.08 -10.21
C LEU A 409 20.60 -28.09 -11.07
N ARG A 410 19.93 -27.64 -12.14
CA ARG A 410 20.37 -26.49 -12.93
C ARG A 410 19.48 -25.30 -12.62
N TYR A 411 20.06 -24.11 -12.58
CA TYR A 411 19.42 -22.87 -12.20
C TYR A 411 19.17 -21.98 -13.42
N LEU A 412 18.00 -21.34 -13.49
CA LEU A 412 17.63 -20.41 -14.57
C LEU A 412 18.46 -19.12 -14.48
N CYS A 413 18.92 -18.64 -15.63
CA CYS A 413 19.62 -17.37 -15.80
C CYS A 413 19.33 -16.76 -17.19
N ALA A 414 19.81 -15.54 -17.41
CA ALA A 414 19.69 -14.80 -18.66
C ALA A 414 18.24 -14.72 -19.16
N ASP A 415 17.37 -14.05 -18.39
CA ASP A 415 15.93 -13.94 -18.65
C ASP A 415 15.28 -15.32 -18.94
N PHE A 416 15.54 -16.29 -18.07
CA PHE A 416 15.01 -17.65 -18.14
C PHE A 416 15.38 -18.44 -19.42
N SER A 417 16.22 -17.89 -20.29
CA SER A 417 16.59 -18.51 -21.57
C SER A 417 17.73 -19.52 -21.44
N LYS A 418 18.52 -19.42 -20.37
CA LYS A 418 19.68 -20.27 -20.11
C LYS A 418 19.66 -20.85 -18.71
N THR A 419 20.55 -21.82 -18.50
CA THR A 419 20.73 -22.49 -17.22
C THR A 419 22.20 -22.71 -16.89
N PHE A 420 22.53 -22.63 -15.61
CA PHE A 420 23.86 -22.98 -15.07
C PHE A 420 23.75 -24.07 -13.99
N SER A 421 24.87 -24.64 -13.59
CA SER A 421 24.95 -25.62 -12.48
C SER A 421 26.26 -25.42 -11.73
N PHE A 422 26.35 -25.93 -10.50
CA PHE A 422 27.57 -25.86 -9.71
C PHE A 422 28.53 -27.05 -9.92
N GLU A 423 28.09 -28.11 -10.60
CA GLU A 423 28.91 -29.28 -10.90
C GLU A 423 29.90 -29.04 -12.05
N ASN A 424 29.58 -28.14 -12.98
CA ASN A 424 30.40 -27.85 -14.15
C ASN A 424 30.15 -26.43 -14.69
N THR A 425 31.02 -25.95 -15.57
CA THR A 425 30.97 -24.59 -16.11
C THR A 425 30.04 -24.42 -17.32
N ARG A 426 29.27 -25.44 -17.71
CA ARG A 426 28.43 -25.37 -18.92
C ARG A 426 27.21 -24.49 -18.68
N ILE A 427 27.00 -23.53 -19.57
CA ILE A 427 25.74 -22.83 -19.72
C ILE A 427 24.95 -23.47 -20.88
N LEU A 428 23.68 -23.80 -20.64
CA LEU A 428 22.83 -24.48 -21.62
C LEU A 428 21.51 -23.73 -21.80
N ASN A 429 20.91 -23.81 -22.98
CA ASN A 429 19.57 -23.27 -23.21
C ASN A 429 18.53 -23.98 -22.31
N ALA A 430 17.61 -23.20 -21.75
CA ALA A 430 16.51 -23.72 -20.96
C ALA A 430 15.46 -24.38 -21.86
N GLY A 431 15.03 -25.58 -21.49
CA GLY A 431 13.93 -26.29 -22.15
C GLY A 431 12.58 -25.89 -21.56
N LYS A 432 11.53 -25.86 -22.38
CA LYS A 432 10.18 -25.44 -21.95
C LYS A 432 9.48 -26.44 -21.00
N THR A 433 9.86 -27.72 -21.03
CA THR A 433 9.14 -28.80 -20.31
C THR A 433 9.85 -29.27 -19.03
N VAL A 434 11.13 -28.93 -18.87
CA VAL A 434 11.97 -29.33 -17.73
C VAL A 434 11.83 -28.29 -16.61
N LYS A 435 11.87 -28.74 -15.36
CA LYS A 435 11.90 -27.84 -14.21
C LYS A 435 13.35 -27.54 -13.81
N TYR A 436 13.59 -26.29 -13.45
CA TYR A 436 14.90 -25.77 -13.07
C TYR A 436 14.79 -25.05 -11.73
N GLY A 437 15.91 -24.94 -11.02
CA GLY A 437 16.02 -24.09 -9.85
C GLY A 437 15.86 -22.63 -10.26
N LEU A 438 15.10 -21.87 -9.51
CA LEU A 438 14.98 -20.43 -9.65
C LEU A 438 15.34 -19.82 -8.30
N ARG A 439 16.49 -19.13 -8.26
CA ARG A 439 16.82 -18.19 -7.19
C ARG A 439 16.83 -16.82 -7.82
N LEU A 440 16.08 -15.92 -7.22
CA LEU A 440 15.95 -14.56 -7.71
C LEU A 440 17.00 -13.65 -7.09
N VAL A 441 17.41 -12.66 -7.87
CA VAL A 441 18.44 -11.68 -7.57
C VAL A 441 17.85 -10.29 -7.78
N LYS A 442 18.23 -9.35 -6.91
CA LYS A 442 17.91 -7.93 -7.05
C LYS A 442 19.16 -7.10 -6.82
N VAL A 443 19.40 -6.11 -7.67
CA VAL A 443 20.42 -5.10 -7.40
C VAL A 443 19.71 -3.87 -6.83
N VAL A 444 20.21 -3.36 -5.72
CA VAL A 444 19.64 -2.21 -5.02
C VAL A 444 20.74 -1.27 -4.58
N ARG A 445 20.47 0.02 -4.55
CA ARG A 445 21.30 1.01 -3.87
C ARG A 445 20.79 1.19 -2.45
N VAL A 446 21.60 0.93 -1.44
CA VAL A 446 21.25 1.18 -0.04
C VAL A 446 21.93 2.46 0.44
N GLU A 447 21.16 3.38 1.01
CA GLU A 447 21.65 4.60 1.65
C GLU A 447 21.44 4.59 3.16
N LYS A 448 22.39 5.17 3.88
CA LYS A 448 22.32 5.27 5.33
C LYS A 448 21.31 6.32 5.74
N ALA A 449 20.29 5.92 6.49
CA ALA A 449 19.26 6.83 6.97
C ALA A 449 19.86 7.97 7.81
N LYS A 450 19.49 9.23 7.53
CA LYS A 450 19.91 10.38 8.34
C LYS A 450 19.09 10.39 9.62
N LYS A 451 19.75 10.32 10.78
CA LYS A 451 19.09 10.57 12.07
C LYS A 451 18.60 12.01 12.10
N GLU A 452 17.29 12.21 12.09
CA GLU A 452 16.70 13.48 12.49
C GLU A 452 17.02 13.72 13.96
N ALA A 453 17.77 14.78 14.24
CA ALA A 453 17.98 15.23 15.60
C ALA A 453 16.67 15.83 16.09
N ALA A 454 15.97 15.10 16.96
CA ALA A 454 14.77 15.54 17.64
C ALA A 454 14.97 16.96 18.21
N ARG A 455 14.05 17.86 17.89
CA ARG A 455 14.02 19.23 18.42
C ARG A 455 12.71 19.48 19.15
#